data_AF-A0A841H0L3-F1
#
_entry.id   AF-A0A841H0L3-F1
#
_cell.length_a   1.000
_cell.length_b   1.000
_cell.length_c   1.000
_cell.angle_alpha   90.00
_cell.angle_beta   90.00
_cell.angle_gamma   90.00
#
_symmetry.space_group_name_H-M   'P 1'
#
loop_
_entity.id
_entity.type
_entity.pdbx_description
1 polymer ?
#
loop_
_entity_poly.entity_id
_entity_poly.type
_entity_poly.pdbx_seq_one_letter_code
_entity_poly.pdbx_strand_id
1 'polypeptide(L)'
;MAIGNSIRRIRDEDLFVNGEARPGWIPATERMPAVGETVFCTAGVGVVTALLGKTGDGSRLLQIQLDDPTTKPFFAAASNILVAPAA
;
A
#
# COMPACT_ATOMS: atom_id res chain seq x y z
N MET A 1 3.04 32.81 19.32
CA MET A 1 3.19 32.04 18.07
C MET A 1 2.25 30.85 18.16
N ALA A 2 1.15 30.85 17.41
CA ALA A 2 0.28 29.69 17.32
C ALA A 2 0.93 28.69 16.37
N ILE A 3 1.25 27.50 16.87
CA ILE A 3 1.69 26.37 16.04
C ILE A 3 0.44 25.92 15.29
N GLY A 4 0.25 26.44 14.09
CA GLY A 4 -0.87 26.08 13.23
C GLY A 4 -0.83 24.58 12.98
N ASN A 5 -1.83 23.86 13.49
CA ASN A 5 -2.00 22.43 13.24
C ASN A 5 -2.44 22.25 11.78
N SER A 6 -1.48 22.33 10.87
CA SER A 6 -1.65 22.09 9.44
C SER A 6 -1.81 20.59 9.20
N ILE A 7 -2.91 20.02 9.68
CA ILE A 7 -3.39 18.74 9.14
C ILE A 7 -3.91 19.09 7.76
N ARG A 8 -3.04 19.01 6.75
CA ARG A 8 -3.45 19.08 5.35
C ARG A 8 -4.54 18.02 5.20
N ARG A 9 -5.77 18.44 4.88
CA ARG A 9 -6.85 17.49 4.57
C ARG A 9 -6.36 16.65 3.39
N ILE A 10 -6.05 15.39 3.68
CA ILE A 10 -5.79 14.38 2.65
C ILE A 10 -7.15 14.09 2.03
N ARG A 11 -7.24 14.15 0.70
CA ARG A 11 -8.47 13.80 -0.01
C ARG A 11 -8.50 12.30 -0.21
N ASP A 12 -9.69 11.71 -0.23
CA ASP A 12 -9.84 10.26 -0.42
C ASP A 12 -9.24 9.79 -1.76
N GLU A 13 -9.28 10.65 -2.79
CA GLU A 13 -8.64 10.43 -4.09
C GLU A 13 -7.11 10.28 -4.01
N ASP A 14 -6.46 10.93 -3.05
CA ASP A 14 -5.00 10.82 -2.83
C ASP A 14 -4.63 9.49 -2.14
N LEU A 15 -5.62 8.81 -1.57
CA LEU A 15 -5.45 7.56 -0.83
C LEU A 15 -5.79 6.32 -1.66
N PHE A 16 -6.23 6.48 -2.90
CA PHE A 16 -6.60 5.37 -3.77
C PHE A 16 -5.48 5.01 -4.76
N VAL A 17 -5.14 3.73 -4.86
CA VAL A 17 -4.20 3.22 -5.86
C VAL A 17 -4.97 2.87 -7.13
N ASN A 18 -4.79 3.67 -8.18
CA ASN A 18 -5.36 3.36 -9.49
C ASN A 18 -4.60 2.18 -10.15
N GLY A 19 -5.29 1.07 -10.39
CA GLY A 19 -4.75 -0.11 -11.08
C GLY A 19 -4.26 0.16 -12.49
N GLU A 20 -4.85 1.12 -13.20
CA GLU A 20 -4.43 1.49 -14.55
C GLU A 20 -3.15 2.34 -14.56
N ALA A 21 -2.76 2.92 -13.41
CA ALA A 21 -1.58 3.77 -13.32
C ALA A 21 -0.26 2.99 -13.48
N ARG A 22 -0.30 1.65 -13.42
CA ARG A 22 0.90 0.82 -13.54
C ARG A 22 0.64 -0.45 -14.37
N PRO A 23 0.73 -0.35 -15.71
CA PRO A 23 0.51 -1.47 -16.61
C PRO A 23 1.34 -2.69 -16.25
N GLY A 24 0.72 -3.87 -16.28
CA GLY A 24 1.35 -5.16 -15.97
C GLY A 24 1.38 -5.53 -14.48
N TRP A 25 0.99 -4.63 -13.58
CA TRP A 25 0.83 -4.93 -12.16
C TRP A 25 -0.60 -5.39 -11.89
N ILE A 26 -0.76 -6.31 -10.94
CA ILE A 26 -2.03 -7.00 -10.68
C ILE A 26 -2.61 -6.52 -9.35
N PRO A 27 -3.90 -6.17 -9.24
CA PRO A 27 -4.53 -5.87 -7.97
C PRO A 27 -4.34 -7.01 -6.95
N ALA A 28 -4.03 -6.69 -5.70
CA ALA A 28 -3.87 -7.74 -4.68
C ALA A 28 -5.21 -8.43 -4.28
N THR A 29 -6.34 -7.89 -4.75
CA THR A 29 -7.65 -8.55 -4.72
C THR A 29 -7.75 -9.73 -5.68
N GLU A 30 -7.00 -9.70 -6.79
CA GLU A 30 -6.93 -10.80 -7.76
C GLU A 30 -5.84 -11.80 -7.38
N ARG A 31 -4.69 -11.31 -6.91
CA ARG A 31 -3.57 -12.16 -6.48
C ARG A 31 -2.95 -11.63 -5.19
N MET A 32 -3.21 -12.31 -4.08
CA MET A 32 -2.67 -11.94 -2.77
C MET A 32 -1.13 -12.02 -2.77
N PRO A 33 -0.43 -10.98 -2.28
CA PRO A 33 1.01 -11.04 -2.16
C PRO A 33 1.49 -11.90 -1.00
N ALA A 34 2.66 -12.50 -1.18
CA ALA A 34 3.41 -13.18 -0.14
C ALA A 34 4.40 -12.23 0.55
N VAL A 35 4.87 -12.61 1.74
CA VAL A 35 5.98 -11.91 2.41
C VAL A 35 7.22 -11.99 1.52
N GLY A 36 7.88 -10.84 1.33
CA GLY A 36 9.05 -10.69 0.46
C GLY A 36 8.70 -10.24 -0.98
N GLU A 37 7.43 -10.22 -1.38
CA GLU A 37 7.05 -9.74 -2.70
C GLU A 37 6.95 -8.21 -2.77
N THR A 38 7.25 -7.69 -3.96
CA THR A 38 7.20 -6.26 -4.29
C THR A 38 5.77 -5.82 -4.59
N VAL A 39 5.33 -4.74 -3.95
CA VAL A 39 4.01 -4.14 -4.10
C VAL A 39 4.11 -2.64 -4.39
N PHE A 40 3.07 -2.09 -4.98
CA PHE A 40 2.91 -0.66 -5.22
C PHE A 40 1.70 -0.15 -4.47
N CYS A 41 1.89 0.96 -3.77
CA CYS A 41 0.91 1.61 -2.92
C CYS A 41 0.94 3.13 -3.13
N THR A 42 0.06 3.87 -2.46
CA THR A 42 0.02 5.34 -2.54
C THR A 42 1.32 6.03 -2.10
N ALA A 43 2.10 5.37 -1.24
CA ALA A 43 3.40 5.87 -0.79
C ALA A 43 4.57 5.46 -1.70
N GLY A 44 4.34 4.67 -2.76
CA GLY A 44 5.36 4.22 -3.70
C GLY A 44 5.54 2.71 -3.76
N VAL A 45 6.73 2.27 -4.16
CA VAL A 45 7.11 0.85 -4.24
C VAL A 45 7.66 0.41 -2.88
N GLY A 46 7.34 -0.83 -2.50
CA GLY A 46 7.88 -1.44 -1.31
C GLY A 46 7.73 -2.96 -1.32
N VAL A 47 8.09 -3.58 -0.20
CA VAL A 47 8.07 -5.03 0.01
C VAL A 47 7.16 -5.37 1.16
N VAL A 48 6.38 -6.44 0.99
CA VAL A 48 5.53 -6.98 2.06
C VAL A 48 6.40 -7.63 3.13
N THR A 49 6.33 -7.15 4.36
CA THR A 49 7.08 -7.68 5.50
C THR A 49 6.23 -8.57 6.41
N ALA A 50 4.90 -8.39 6.42
CA ALA A 50 3.98 -9.24 7.14
C ALA A 50 2.57 -9.24 6.52
N LEU A 51 1.86 -10.37 6.67
CA LEU A 51 0.43 -10.51 6.38
C LEU A 51 -0.33 -10.59 7.71
N LEU A 52 -1.21 -9.63 7.98
CA LEU A 52 -1.96 -9.52 9.23
C LEU A 52 -3.42 -9.97 9.08
N GLY A 53 -4.29 -9.51 9.98
CA GLY A 53 -5.72 -9.85 9.99
C GLY A 53 -6.50 -9.28 8.80
N LYS A 54 -7.83 -9.35 8.89
CA LYS A 54 -8.72 -8.77 7.87
C LYS A 54 -9.06 -7.31 8.21
N THR A 55 -9.21 -6.50 7.18
CA THR A 55 -9.76 -5.14 7.26
C THR A 55 -11.29 -5.17 7.19
N GLY A 56 -11.95 -4.02 7.40
CA GLY A 56 -13.41 -3.91 7.38
C GLY A 56 -14.06 -4.21 6.02
N ASP A 57 -13.31 -4.07 4.93
CA ASP A 57 -13.72 -4.45 3.57
C ASP A 57 -13.47 -5.94 3.26
N GLY A 58 -13.02 -6.73 4.23
CA GLY A 58 -12.74 -8.15 4.10
C GLY A 58 -11.39 -8.49 3.48
N SER A 59 -10.63 -7.51 3.00
CA SER A 59 -9.28 -7.72 2.47
C SER A 59 -8.24 -7.96 3.58
N ARG A 60 -7.02 -8.33 3.22
CA ARG A 60 -5.93 -8.60 4.18
C ARG A 60 -5.22 -7.29 4.53
N LEU A 61 -4.90 -7.08 5.80
CA LEU A 61 -4.00 -6.01 6.21
C LEU A 61 -2.55 -6.45 5.98
N LEU A 62 -1.78 -5.64 5.28
CA LEU A 62 -0.39 -5.91 4.92
C LEU A 62 0.52 -4.91 5.63
N GLN A 63 1.67 -5.38 6.12
CA GLN A 63 2.76 -4.48 6.52
C GLN A 63 3.72 -4.34 5.35
N ILE A 64 4.03 -3.11 4.98
CA ILE A 64 4.87 -2.78 3.84
C ILE A 64 6.04 -1.92 4.31
N GLN A 65 7.24 -2.30 3.87
CA GLN A 65 8.44 -1.48 3.96
C GLN A 65 8.69 -0.85 2.60
N LEU A 66 8.74 0.48 2.51
CA LEU A 66 9.09 1.16 1.25
C LEU A 66 10.57 0.96 0.93
N ASP A 67 10.91 1.13 -0.35
CA ASP A 67 12.28 1.01 -0.85
C ASP A 67 13.27 1.95 -0.15
N ASP A 68 12.79 3.10 0.35
CA ASP A 68 13.57 3.94 1.25
C ASP A 68 13.59 3.32 2.67
N PRO A 69 14.74 2.77 3.12
CA PRO A 69 14.84 2.09 4.41
C PRO A 69 14.72 3.03 5.61
N THR A 70 14.78 4.34 5.41
CA THR A 70 14.58 5.33 6.48
C THR A 70 13.12 5.52 6.83
N THR A 71 12.21 5.11 5.93
CA THR A 71 10.78 5.15 6.16
C THR A 71 10.38 4.03 7.11
N LYS A 72 9.51 4.36 8.08
CA LYS A 72 8.94 3.34 8.96
C LYS A 72 8.01 2.44 8.14
N PRO A 73 7.99 1.13 8.42
CA PRO A 73 6.96 0.27 7.88
C PRO A 73 5.58 0.83 8.20
N PHE A 74 4.65 0.67 7.27
CA PHE A 74 3.28 1.10 7.45
C PHE A 74 2.32 -0.01 6.98
N PHE A 75 1.02 0.21 7.23
CA PHE A 75 0.00 -0.77 6.91
C PHE A 75 -0.86 -0.33 5.73
N ALA A 76 -1.18 -1.25 4.85
CA ALA A 76 -2.11 -1.05 3.74
C ALA A 76 -3.07 -2.22 3.62
N ALA A 77 -4.30 -1.93 3.19
CA ALA A 77 -5.27 -2.96 2.84
C ALA A 77 -4.90 -3.57 1.48
N ALA A 78 -5.04 -4.89 1.33
CA ALA A 78 -4.82 -5.57 0.06
C ALA A 78 -5.78 -5.10 -1.05
N SER A 79 -6.94 -4.54 -0.68
CA SER A 79 -7.86 -3.88 -1.61
C SER A 79 -7.29 -2.63 -2.29
N ASN A 80 -6.18 -2.07 -1.79
CA ASN A 80 -5.65 -0.79 -2.21
C ASN A 80 -4.14 -0.83 -2.48
N ILE A 81 -3.68 -1.94 -3.07
CA ILE A 81 -2.30 -2.09 -3.55
C ILE A 81 -2.28 -2.90 -4.85
N LEU A 82 -1.19 -2.73 -5.61
CA LEU A 82 -0.86 -3.55 -6.76
C LEU A 82 0.34 -4.43 -6.44
N VAL A 83 0.42 -5.57 -7.10
CA VAL A 83 1.56 -6.47 -7.00
C VAL A 83 2.30 -6.54 -8.33
N ALA A 84 3.62 -6.59 -8.24
CA ALA A 84 4.46 -6.88 -9.39
C ALA A 84 4.06 -8.23 -10.03
N PRO A 85 4.09 -8.34 -11.37
CA PRO A 85 3.90 -9.61 -12.04
C PRO A 85 5.03 -10.58 -11.64
N ALA A 86 4.69 -11.87 -11.53
CA ALA A 86 5.70 -12.90 -11.37
C ALA A 86 6.61 -12.91 -12.62
N ALA A 87 7.92 -12.90 -12.39
CA ALA A 87 8.92 -13.03 -13.45
C ALA A 87 8.90 -14.42 -14.08
#